data_AF-A0A1C3NUH2-F1
#
_entry.id   AF-A0A1C3NUH2-F1
#
_cell.length_a   1.000
_cell.length_b   1.000
_cell.length_c   1.000
_cell.angle_alpha   90.00
_cell.angle_beta   90.00
_cell.angle_gamma   90.00
#
_symmetry.space_group_name_H-M   'P 1'
#
loop_
_entity.id
_entity.type
_entity.pdbx_description
1 polymer ?
#
loop_
_entity_poly.entity_id
_entity_poly.type
_entity_poly.pdbx_seq_one_letter_code
_entity_poly.pdbx_strand_id
1 'polypeptide(L)'
;MPSVSQSRHRSSPGSGSHPKGSVLAVHWYLRHALSYRDVEELLAERGLAVDHMTVYWWVQRFTLLLIDAARPCRHIPGDRWFVDETYVKISSR
;
A
#
# COMPACT_ATOMS: atom_id res chain seq x y z
N MET A 1 30.26 3.09 -25.77
CA MET A 1 29.13 2.65 -24.92
C MET A 1 28.24 3.85 -24.64
N PRO A 2 27.00 3.93 -25.13
CA PRO A 2 26.06 4.96 -24.70
C PRO A 2 25.13 4.42 -23.61
N SER A 3 25.00 5.25 -22.57
CA SER A 3 24.19 5.07 -21.38
C SER A 3 22.70 4.90 -21.72
N VAL A 4 22.08 3.86 -21.15
CA VAL A 4 20.64 3.59 -21.25
C VAL A 4 19.87 4.77 -20.68
N SER A 5 19.27 5.54 -21.58
CA SER A 5 18.38 6.65 -21.26
C SER A 5 17.06 6.09 -20.74
N GLN A 6 16.84 6.10 -19.42
CA GLN A 6 15.50 5.94 -18.86
C GLN A 6 14.67 7.18 -19.22
N SER A 7 13.94 7.07 -20.32
CA SER A 7 12.87 8.00 -20.68
C SER A 7 11.81 7.97 -19.58
N ARG A 8 11.81 9.00 -18.73
CA ARG A 8 10.70 9.27 -17.81
C ARG A 8 9.48 9.60 -18.65
N HIS A 9 8.55 8.65 -18.75
CA HIS A 9 7.18 8.91 -19.18
C HIS A 9 6.58 9.95 -18.23
N ARG A 10 6.57 11.22 -18.67
CA ARG A 10 5.81 12.29 -18.03
C ARG A 10 4.37 12.16 -18.54
N SER A 11 3.59 11.30 -17.90
CA SER A 11 2.14 11.21 -18.15
C SER A 11 1.44 12.42 -17.53
N SER A 12 0.74 13.19 -18.36
CA SER A 12 -0.02 14.39 -17.96
C SER A 12 -1.11 14.07 -16.91
N PRO A 13 -1.36 14.97 -15.93
CA PRO A 13 -2.38 14.76 -14.92
C PRO A 13 -3.74 15.18 -15.50
N GLY A 14 -4.51 14.21 -15.96
CA GLY A 14 -5.81 14.47 -16.57
C GLY A 14 -6.75 13.29 -16.46
N SER A 15 -7.26 13.01 -15.26
CA SER A 15 -8.65 12.61 -15.04
C SER A 15 -8.91 12.50 -13.53
N GLY A 16 -10.14 12.79 -13.13
CA GLY A 16 -10.53 13.13 -11.77
C GLY A 16 -10.03 12.18 -10.68
N SER A 17 -9.52 12.80 -9.61
CA SER A 17 -9.40 12.21 -8.29
C SER A 17 -10.76 11.67 -7.84
N HIS A 18 -11.04 10.41 -8.18
CA HIS A 18 -12.16 9.69 -7.61
C HIS A 18 -11.72 9.15 -6.24
N PRO A 19 -12.39 9.56 -5.14
CA PRO A 19 -12.04 9.11 -3.79
C PRO A 19 -12.18 7.60 -3.58
N LYS A 20 -12.79 6.89 -4.55
CA LYS A 20 -12.93 5.42 -4.53
C LYS A 20 -11.61 4.70 -4.79
N GLY A 21 -10.72 5.24 -5.63
CA GLY A 21 -9.44 4.62 -5.95
C GLY A 21 -8.42 4.70 -4.83
N SER A 22 -8.45 5.79 -4.04
CA SER A 22 -7.47 6.04 -2.98
C SER A 22 -7.61 5.08 -1.80
N VAL A 23 -8.82 4.83 -1.33
CA VAL A 23 -9.06 3.91 -0.20
C VAL A 23 -8.68 2.47 -0.58
N LEU A 24 -8.98 2.04 -1.80
CA LEU A 24 -8.59 0.73 -2.30
C LEU A 24 -7.06 0.58 -2.36
N ALA A 25 -6.36 1.59 -2.89
CA ALA A 25 -4.91 1.59 -2.98
C ALA A 25 -4.24 1.47 -1.61
N VAL A 26 -4.72 2.25 -0.63
CA VAL A 26 -4.22 2.24 0.75
C VAL A 26 -4.55 0.91 1.43
N HIS A 27 -5.73 0.34 1.21
CA HIS A 27 -6.10 -0.97 1.73
C HIS A 27 -5.14 -2.05 1.23
N TRP A 28 -4.87 -2.09 -0.08
CA TRP A 28 -3.97 -3.08 -0.66
C TRP A 28 -2.54 -2.98 -0.15
N TYR A 29 -2.04 -1.75 -0.04
CA TYR A 29 -0.74 -1.49 0.56
C TYR A 29 -0.65 -2.03 1.99
N LEU A 30 -1.63 -1.69 2.84
CA LEU A 30 -1.64 -2.09 4.26
C LEU A 30 -1.90 -3.59 4.47
N ARG A 31 -2.72 -4.22 3.62
CA ARG A 31 -3.15 -5.62 3.79
C ARG A 31 -2.15 -6.62 3.22
N HIS A 32 -1.51 -6.30 2.10
CA HIS A 32 -0.72 -7.26 1.32
C HIS A 32 0.77 -6.95 1.26
N ALA A 33 1.24 -5.90 1.97
CA ALA A 33 2.64 -5.47 1.98
C ALA A 33 3.24 -5.26 0.56
N LEU A 34 2.40 -4.80 -0.37
CA LEU A 34 2.79 -4.52 -1.75
C LEU A 34 3.68 -3.28 -1.83
N SER A 35 4.55 -3.21 -2.85
CA SER A 35 5.28 -1.97 -3.14
C SER A 35 4.34 -0.93 -3.75
N TYR A 36 4.70 0.36 -3.68
CA TYR A 36 3.92 1.43 -4.30
C TYR A 36 3.76 1.26 -5.81
N ARG A 37 4.74 0.62 -6.47
CA ARG A 37 4.67 0.32 -7.90
C ARG A 37 3.72 -0.81 -8.21
N ASP A 38 3.71 -1.87 -7.41
CA ASP A 38 2.74 -2.97 -7.59
C ASP A 38 1.31 -2.45 -7.42
N VAL A 39 1.10 -1.51 -6.50
CA VAL A 39 -0.21 -0.86 -6.32
C VAL A 39 -0.57 0.04 -7.51
N GLU A 40 0.38 0.79 -8.07
CA GLU A 40 0.18 1.55 -9.32
C GLU A 40 -0.21 0.64 -10.48
N GLU A 41 0.48 -0.49 -10.66
CA GLU A 41 0.18 -1.46 -11.71
C GLU A 41 -1.23 -2.07 -11.55
N LEU A 42 -1.59 -2.49 -10.33
CA LEU A 42 -2.92 -3.02 -10.04
C LEU A 42 -4.04 -1.97 -10.20
N LEU A 43 -3.75 -0.69 -9.94
CA LEU A 43 -4.67 0.40 -10.22
C LEU A 43 -4.81 0.62 -11.73
N ALA A 44 -3.71 0.55 -12.48
CA ALA A 44 -3.70 0.69 -13.93
C ALA A 44 -4.50 -0.43 -14.62
N GLU A 45 -4.41 -1.68 -14.14
CA GLU A 45 -5.25 -2.80 -14.59
C GLU A 45 -6.75 -2.53 -14.42
N ARG A 46 -7.12 -1.72 -13.42
CA ARG A 46 -8.50 -1.30 -13.15
C ARG A 46 -8.91 -0.02 -13.90
N GLY A 47 -8.06 0.48 -14.79
CA GLY A 47 -8.27 1.71 -15.54
C GLY A 47 -8.03 2.99 -14.73
N LEU A 48 -7.39 2.88 -13.56
CA LEU A 48 -7.02 4.01 -12.71
C LEU A 48 -5.53 4.32 -12.92
N ALA A 49 -5.23 5.21 -13.87
CA ALA A 49 -3.86 5.67 -14.11
C ALA A 49 -3.41 6.62 -12.98
N VAL A 50 -2.58 6.11 -12.07
CA VAL A 50 -2.12 6.85 -10.87
C VAL A 50 -0.63 6.58 -10.67
N ASP A 51 0.18 7.63 -10.56
CA ASP A 51 1.61 7.50 -10.27
C ASP A 51 1.88 6.98 -8.85
N HIS A 52 2.89 6.13 -8.67
CA HIS A 52 3.30 5.61 -7.36
C HIS A 52 3.51 6.70 -6.28
N MET A 53 3.94 7.93 -6.63
CA MET A 53 4.05 9.01 -5.65
C MET A 53 2.68 9.46 -5.15
N THR A 54 1.64 9.41 -5.98
CA THR A 54 0.27 9.71 -5.57
C THR A 54 -0.25 8.66 -4.59
N VAL A 55 0.08 7.38 -4.82
CA VAL A 55 -0.21 6.30 -3.87
C VAL A 55 0.51 6.54 -2.55
N TYR A 56 1.79 6.94 -2.58
CA TYR A 56 2.53 7.32 -1.38
C TYR A 56 1.84 8.44 -0.60
N TRP A 57 1.40 9.51 -1.27
CA TRP A 57 0.67 10.60 -0.63
C TRP A 57 -0.65 10.15 -0.01
N TRP A 58 -1.40 9.28 -0.69
CA TRP A 58 -2.62 8.69 -0.14
C TRP A 58 -2.32 7.86 1.11
N VAL A 59 -1.30 7.01 1.07
CA VAL A 59 -0.89 6.21 2.24
C VAL A 59 -0.54 7.13 3.40
N GLN A 60 0.29 8.16 3.20
CA GLN A 60 0.63 9.10 4.27
C GLN A 60 -0.60 9.82 4.84
N ARG A 61 -1.54 10.22 3.97
CA ARG A 61 -2.74 10.96 4.38
C ARG A 61 -3.76 10.08 5.12
N PHE A 62 -4.00 8.87 4.62
CA PHE A 62 -5.10 8.01 5.07
C PHE A 62 -4.69 6.99 6.12
N THR A 63 -3.41 6.60 6.22
CA THR A 63 -2.97 5.59 7.19
C THR A 63 -3.30 6.02 8.62
N LEU A 64 -3.00 7.26 8.99
CA LEU A 64 -3.31 7.77 10.33
C LEU A 64 -4.82 7.79 10.61
N LEU A 65 -5.62 8.22 9.63
CA LEU A 65 -7.09 8.24 9.74
C LEU A 65 -7.67 6.83 9.89
N LEU A 66 -7.13 5.86 9.14
CA LEU A 66 -7.54 4.46 9.21
C LEU A 66 -7.13 3.81 10.52
N ILE A 67 -5.92 4.10 11.03
CA ILE A 67 -5.46 3.63 12.34
C ILE A 67 -6.42 4.14 13.41
N ASP A 68 -6.70 5.44 13.43
CA ASP A 68 -7.58 6.02 14.44
C ASP A 68 -9.02 5.51 14.34
N ALA A 69 -9.53 5.31 13.11
CA ALA A 69 -10.83 4.68 12.90
C ALA A 69 -10.86 3.19 13.28
N ALA A 70 -9.73 2.49 13.20
CA ALA A 70 -9.62 1.07 13.56
C ALA A 70 -9.39 0.84 15.06
N ARG A 71 -8.91 1.84 15.81
CA ARG A 71 -8.68 1.73 17.27
C ARG A 71 -9.89 1.20 18.04
N PRO A 72 -11.14 1.68 17.84
CA PRO A 72 -12.30 1.18 18.56
C PRO A 72 -12.69 -0.25 18.16
N CYS A 73 -12.36 -0.66 16.93
CA CYS A 73 -12.62 -2.00 16.42
C CYS A 73 -11.59 -3.03 16.91
N ARG A 74 -10.52 -2.58 17.57
CA ARG A 74 -9.49 -3.48 18.10
C ARG A 74 -10.02 -4.16 19.35
N HIS A 75 -10.01 -5.48 19.36
CA HIS A 75 -10.38 -6.25 20.53
C HIS A 75 -9.49 -5.83 21.71
N ILE A 76 -10.11 -5.53 22.85
CA ILE A 76 -9.38 -5.28 24.08
C ILE A 76 -8.61 -6.56 24.40
N PRO A 77 -7.27 -6.50 24.60
CA PRO A 77 -6.53 -7.67 25.06
C PRO A 77 -7.14 -8.10 26.40
N GLY A 78 -7.73 -9.31 26.44
CA GLY A 78 -8.22 -9.89 27.68
C GLY A 78 -7.07 -10.48 28.50
N ASP A 79 -7.35 -10.85 29.75
CA ASP A 79 -6.35 -11.40 30.68
C ASP A 79 -5.83 -12.80 30.29
N ARG A 80 -6.40 -13.40 29.23
CA ARG A 80 -6.01 -14.72 28.73
C ARG A 80 -5.50 -14.57 27.29
N TRP A 81 -4.24 -14.92 27.10
CA TRP A 81 -3.55 -14.92 25.81
C TRP A 81 -3.18 -16.35 25.42
N PHE A 82 -3.33 -16.67 24.14
CA PHE A 82 -2.85 -17.93 23.55
C PHE A 82 -1.55 -17.64 22.79
N VAL A 83 -0.57 -18.52 22.92
CA VAL A 83 0.72 -18.43 22.21
C VAL A 83 0.75 -19.51 21.15
N ASP A 84 0.88 -19.11 19.90
CA ASP A 84 1.23 -20.04 18.83
C ASP A 84 2.76 -20.08 18.71
N GLU A 85 3.38 -21.17 19.14
CA GLU A 85 4.80 -21.42 18.87
C GLU A 85 4.98 -21.76 17.39
N THR A 86 5.75 -20.94 16.67
CA THR A 86 6.17 -21.22 15.29
C THR A 86 7.68 -21.45 15.25
N TYR A 87 8.09 -22.68 14.98
CA TYR A 87 9.51 -23.02 14.82
C TYR A 87 10.02 -22.61 13.45
N VAL A 88 10.88 -21.60 13.39
CA VAL A 88 11.58 -21.20 12.17
C VAL A 88 12.97 -21.82 12.17
N LYS A 89 13.25 -22.69 11.19
CA LYS A 89 14.58 -23.28 11.01
C LYS A 89 15.50 -22.25 10.36
N ILE A 90 16.40 -21.67 11.14
CA ILE A 90 17.41 -20.74 10.63
C ILE A 90 18.59 -21.57 10.13
N SER A 91 18.81 -21.57 8.81
CA SER A 91 20.06 -22.04 8.23
C SER A 91 21.06 -20.88 8.25
N SER A 92 21.99 -20.90 9.21
CA SER A 92 23.17 -20.03 9.14
C SER A 92 24.05 -20.45 7.97
N ARG A 93 24.61 -19.48 7.26
CA ARG A 93 25.52 -19.69 6.12
C ARG A 93 26.97 -19.66 6.58
#